data_AF-A0A2E1TC43-F1
#
_entry.id   AF-A0A2E1TC43-F1
#
_cell.length_a   1.000
_cell.length_b   1.000
_cell.length_c   1.000
_cell.angle_alpha   90.00
_cell.angle_beta   90.00
_cell.angle_gamma   90.00
#
_symmetry.space_group_name_H-M   'P 1'
#
loop_
_entity.id
_entity.type
_entity.pdbx_description
1 polymer ?
#
loop_
_entity_poly.entity_id
_entity_poly.type
_entity_poly.pdbx_seq_one_letter_code
_entity_poly.pdbx_strand_id
1 'polypeptide(L)' 'MLNKIILPSAYLGSTVYYAIIIKHKCIIEANENFNRRSIRNHCNIYTANGKLKLSIPIKKTNKKKNYKH' A
#
# COMPACT_ATOMS: atom_id res chain seq x y z
N MET A 1 -12.00 -17.64 -19.18
CA MET A 1 -10.86 -17.39 -18.28
C MET A 1 -11.43 -16.76 -17.01
N LEU A 2 -11.27 -17.38 -15.83
CA LEU A 2 -11.78 -16.80 -14.58
C LEU A 2 -11.01 -15.50 -14.29
N ASN A 3 -11.71 -14.36 -14.30
CA ASN A 3 -11.14 -13.06 -13.92
C ASN A 3 -10.66 -13.14 -12.47
N LYS A 4 -9.35 -13.28 -12.28
CA LYS A 4 -8.73 -13.42 -10.97
C LYS A 4 -8.60 -12.04 -10.36
N ILE A 5 -9.19 -11.85 -9.18
CA ILE A 5 -9.12 -10.56 -8.48
C ILE A 5 -7.77 -10.45 -7.78
N ILE A 6 -7.01 -9.43 -8.13
CA ILE A 6 -5.73 -9.10 -7.51
C ILE A 6 -5.97 -7.97 -6.52
N LEU A 7 -5.54 -8.17 -5.27
CA LEU A 7 -5.69 -7.20 -4.19
C LEU A 7 -4.31 -6.71 -3.72
N PRO A 8 -4.18 -5.42 -3.35
CA PRO A 8 -2.97 -4.92 -2.74
C PRO A 8 -2.77 -5.51 -1.34
N SER A 9 -1.56 -5.43 -0.80
CA SER A 9 -1.29 -5.85 0.57
C SER A 9 -1.84 -4.83 1.60
N ALA A 10 -2.42 -5.31 2.69
CA ALA A 10 -2.98 -4.47 3.76
C ALA A 10 -2.80 -5.11 5.14
N TYR A 11 -2.34 -4.33 6.13
CA TYR A 11 -2.24 -4.76 7.53
C TYR A 11 -3.63 -4.89 8.17
N LEU A 12 -4.45 -3.83 8.05
CA LEU A 12 -5.83 -3.77 8.51
C LEU A 12 -6.68 -3.14 7.40
N GLY A 13 -7.16 -3.98 6.49
CA GLY A 13 -7.95 -3.55 5.33
C GLY A 13 -9.29 -2.96 5.73
N SER A 14 -9.98 -2.32 4.79
CA SER A 14 -11.37 -1.90 5.00
C SER A 14 -12.31 -3.11 5.02
N THR A 15 -13.54 -2.93 5.53
CA THR A 15 -14.57 -4.00 5.49
C THR A 15 -14.80 -4.53 4.07
N VAL A 16 -14.72 -3.67 3.07
CA VAL A 16 -14.85 -4.05 1.64
C VAL A 16 -13.72 -4.98 1.20
N TYR A 17 -12.49 -4.73 1.65
CA TYR A 17 -11.33 -5.58 1.34
C TYR A 17 -11.59 -7.02 1.78
N TYR A 18 -12.05 -7.22 3.01
CA TYR A 18 -12.39 -8.54 3.53
C TYR A 18 -13.62 -9.14 2.86
N ALA A 19 -14.65 -8.34 2.56
CA ALA A 19 -15.82 -8.81 1.83
C ALA A 19 -15.46 -9.38 0.44
N ILE A 20 -14.51 -8.76 -0.26
CA ILE A 20 -14.03 -9.24 -1.56
C ILE A 20 -13.26 -10.56 -1.40
N ILE A 21 -12.37 -10.67 -0.40
CA ILE A 21 -11.62 -11.90 -0.10
C ILE A 21 -12.57 -13.07 0.19
N ILE A 22 -13.64 -12.83 0.94
CA ILE A 22 -14.62 -13.88 1.29
C ILE A 22 -15.42 -14.32 0.06
N LYS A 23 -15.82 -13.37 -0.81
CA LYS A 23 -16.70 -13.66 -1.95
C LYS A 23 -15.98 -14.21 -3.18
N HIS A 24 -14.67 -14.00 -3.30
CA HIS A 24 -13.95 -14.30 -4.53
C HIS A 24 -12.62 -14.99 -4.28
N LYS A 25 -12.14 -15.72 -5.30
CA LYS A 25 -10.80 -16.28 -5.30
C LYS A 25 -9.79 -15.19 -5.61
N CYS A 26 -9.22 -14.59 -4.57
CA CYS A 26 -8.28 -13.48 -4.66
C CYS A 26 -6.81 -13.94 -4.60
N ILE A 27 -5.92 -13.13 -5.15
CA ILE A 27 -4.47 -13.17 -4.90
C ILE A 27 -4.05 -11.84 -4.30
N ILE A 28 -3.19 -11.87 -3.28
CA ILE A 28 -2.51 -10.66 -2.77
C ILE A 28 -1.27 -10.41 -3.62
N GLU A 29 -1.15 -9.20 -4.17
CA GLU A 29 -0.02 -8.75 -4.96
C GLU A 29 1.15 -8.39 -4.03
N ALA A 30 2.24 -9.15 -4.11
CA ALA A 30 3.38 -9.00 -3.21
C ALA A 30 4.44 -8.01 -3.73
N ASN A 31 4.46 -7.74 -5.03
CA ASN A 31 5.50 -6.95 -5.70
C ASN A 31 4.96 -5.60 -6.17
N GLU A 32 4.10 -4.99 -5.37
CA GLU A 32 3.46 -3.72 -5.69
C GLU A 32 4.46 -2.56 -5.76
N ASN A 33 4.30 -1.75 -6.80
CA ASN A 33 5.08 -0.51 -6.97
C ASN A 33 4.78 0.49 -5.85
N PHE A 34 5.80 1.28 -5.49
CA PHE A 34 5.64 2.32 -4.48
C PHE A 34 4.73 3.46 -4.98
N ASN A 35 3.52 3.53 -4.43
CA ASN A 35 2.61 4.66 -4.60
C ASN A 35 2.69 5.62 -3.41
N ARG A 36 3.01 6.89 -3.68
CA ARG A 36 3.26 7.93 -2.66
C ARG A 36 2.10 8.12 -1.65
N ARG A 37 0.87 7.79 -2.03
CA ARG A 37 -0.34 7.90 -1.20
C ARG A 37 -1.17 6.61 -1.23
N SER A 38 -0.56 5.47 -0.94
CA SER A 38 -1.31 4.21 -0.75
C SER A 38 -1.82 4.06 0.68
N ILE A 39 -2.84 3.21 0.86
CA ILE A 39 -3.35 2.86 2.19
C ILE A 39 -2.26 2.25 3.06
N ARG A 40 -1.39 1.41 2.50
CA ARG A 40 -0.26 0.78 3.20
C ARG A 40 0.78 1.81 3.68
N ASN A 41 1.09 2.79 2.84
CA ASN A 41 2.08 3.84 3.13
C ASN A 41 1.55 4.95 4.04
N HIS A 42 0.27 4.89 4.43
CA HIS A 42 -0.32 5.81 5.38
C HIS A 42 -0.98 5.08 6.56
N CYS A 43 -0.79 3.75 6.63
CA CYS A 43 -1.34 2.90 7.68
C CYS A 43 -0.57 3.09 8.97
N ASN A 44 -1.28 3.05 10.10
CA ASN A 44 -0.66 2.99 11.40
C ASN A 44 -0.70 1.54 11.88
N ILE A 45 0.47 1.00 12.22
CA ILE A 45 0.62 -0.33 12.79
C ILE A 45 0.91 -0.23 14.28
N TYR A 46 0.49 -1.23 15.05
CA TYR A 46 0.85 -1.32 16.46
C TYR A 46 2.10 -2.19 16.61
N THR A 47 3.06 -1.67 17.36
CA THR A 47 4.30 -2.35 17.74
C THR A 47 4.37 -2.45 19.27
N ALA A 48 5.36 -3.16 19.79
CA ALA A 48 5.63 -3.17 21.24
C ALA A 48 5.84 -1.75 21.82
N ASN A 49 6.28 -0.80 20.99
CA ASN A 49 6.50 0.60 21.37
C ASN A 49 5.29 1.50 21.06
N GLY A 50 4.12 0.92 20.81
CA GLY A 50 2.90 1.65 20.47
C GLY A 50 2.71 1.86 18.96
N LYS A 51 1.94 2.90 18.62
CA LYS A 51 1.47 3.18 17.25
C LYS A 51 2.60 3.75 16.38
N LEU A 52 2.95 3.05 15.31
CA LEU A 52 3.93 3.46 14.31
C LEU A 52 3.23 3.74 12.98
N LYS A 53 3.47 4.92 12.40
CA LYS A 53 3.03 5.23 11.04
C LYS A 53 3.98 4.56 10.04
N LEU A 54 3.46 3.66 9.20
CA LEU A 54 4.20 3.15 8.05
C LEU A 54 4.46 4.32 7.10
N SER A 55 5.73 4.67 6.91
CA SER A 55 6.17 5.65 5.93
C SER A 55 7.42 5.08 5.27
N ILE A 56 7.39 4.90 3.96
CA ILE A 56 8.58 4.47 3.22
C ILE A 56 9.43 5.70 2.96
N PRO A 57 10.69 5.72 3.44
CA PRO A 57 11.57 6.85 3.21
C PRO A 57 11.90 6.95 1.72
N ILE A 58 11.43 8.03 1.09
CA ILE A 58 11.81 8.33 -0.29
C ILE A 58 13.23 8.92 -0.24
N LYS A 59 14.23 8.21 -0.79
CA LYS A 59 15.52 8.83 -1.10
C LYS A 59 15.29 9.93 -2.12
N LYS A 60 15.24 11.19 -1.66
CA LYS A 60 15.26 12.35 -2.54
C LYS A 60 16.61 12.34 -3.25
N THR A 61 16.66 11.92 -4.51
CA THR A 61 17.79 12.25 -5.37
C THR A 61 17.76 13.76 -5.57
N ASN A 62 18.78 14.48 -5.11
CA ASN A 62 18.94 15.94 -5.24
C ASN A 62 19.10 16.41 -6.70
N LYS A 63 18.29 15.92 -7.64
CA LYS A 63 18.16 16.54 -8.96
C LYS A 63 17.13 17.66 -8.84
N LYS A 64 17.61 18.86 -8.48
CA LYS A 64 16.90 20.12 -8.75
C LYS A 64 16.55 20.13 -10.24
N LYS A 65 15.31 19.79 -10.59
CA LYS A 65 14.77 20.14 -11.91
C LYS A 65 14.45 21.62 -11.84
N ASN A 66 15.42 22.45 -12.21
CA ASN A 66 15.18 23.86 -12.49
C ASN A 66 14.31 23.89 -13.75
N TYR A 67 12.99 23.99 -13.59
CA TYR A 67 12.13 24.44 -14.66
C TYR A 67 12.49 25.91 -14.89
N LYS A 68 13.30 26.18 -15.92
CA LYS A 68 13.47 27.54 -16.44
C LYS A 68 12.17 27.89 -17.17
N HIS A 69 11.46 28.90 -16.68
CA HIS A 69 10.49 29.65 -17.47
C HIS A 69 11.24 30.60 -18.40
#